data_AF-A0A3D2JY17-F1
#
_entry.id   AF-A0A3D2JY17-F1
#
_cell.length_a   1.000
_cell.length_b   1.000
_cell.length_c   1.000
_cell.angle_alpha   90.00
_cell.angle_beta   90.00
_cell.angle_gamma   90.00
#
_symmetry.space_group_name_H-M   'P 1'
#
loop_
_entity.id
_entity.type
_entity.pdbx_description
1 polymer ?
#
loop_
_entity_poly.entity_id
_entity_poly.type
_entity_poly.pdbx_seq_one_letter_code
_entity_poly.pdbx_strand_id
1 'polypeptide(L)'
;MLGLLPALASAADERLYTEAYRNVPMPAGFRVEATPEGPVFANTNGMTLYKWPQHKLRNGYSGESPSNPACYDDVLTVTAGLMSPYPPGIKLPELDKRKGCTDLWHPVFAAADAEEVGEWTIVERRDGALQWAYEEQPLYTSIKDSQPGDAVGGTRRSFGGDSPAKRVPVGPPSLHPPGFSIRSTFNGRMLATDRSASVYSFDGDTATSTACEGACLTNWEPVVAPSLAREQGEWSLFERSPGVRQWVFRGKPLYTYALDAG
;
A
#
# COMPACT_ATOMS: atom_id res chain seq x y z
N MET A 1 11.40 35.53 23.00
CA MET A 1 11.16 34.85 21.72
C MET A 1 11.55 33.39 21.92
N LEU A 2 10.59 32.52 22.32
CA LEU A 2 10.87 31.09 22.45
C LEU A 2 10.80 30.48 21.04
N GLY A 3 11.94 30.05 20.52
CA GLY A 3 12.01 29.30 19.27
C GLY A 3 11.59 27.86 19.52
N LEU A 4 10.58 27.38 18.78
CA LEU A 4 10.34 25.95 18.64
C LEU A 4 11.48 25.36 17.81
N LEU A 5 12.25 24.45 18.39
CA LEU A 5 13.10 23.52 17.66
C LEU A 5 12.19 22.46 17.00
N PRO A 6 12.44 22.06 15.74
CA PRO A 6 11.73 20.95 15.16
C PRO A 6 12.16 19.68 15.90
N ALA A 7 11.18 18.86 16.29
CA ALA A 7 11.45 17.53 16.82
C ALA A 7 12.03 16.69 15.67
N LEU A 8 13.35 16.46 15.71
CA LEU A 8 13.97 15.41 14.90
C LEU A 8 13.48 14.07 15.43
N ALA A 9 12.72 13.34 14.61
CA ALA A 9 12.40 11.94 14.89
C ALA A 9 13.72 11.16 15.06
N SER A 10 13.77 10.32 16.09
CA SER A 10 14.95 9.49 16.38
C SER A 10 15.15 8.45 15.27
N ALA A 11 16.39 8.00 15.04
CA ALA A 11 16.68 6.82 14.20
C ALA A 11 15.95 5.54 14.67
N ALA A 12 15.48 5.51 15.92
CA ALA A 12 14.61 4.45 16.43
C ALA A 12 13.16 4.55 15.91
N ASP A 13 12.69 5.77 15.61
CA ASP A 13 11.37 6.08 15.04
C ASP A 13 11.33 5.78 13.54
N GLU A 14 12.44 6.03 12.82
CA GLU A 14 12.61 5.62 11.41
C GLU A 14 12.57 4.09 11.21
N ARG A 15 12.99 3.32 12.23
CA ARG A 15 12.89 1.85 12.22
C ARG A 15 11.48 1.33 12.46
N LEU A 16 10.58 2.14 13.04
CA LEU A 16 9.19 1.72 13.29
C LEU A 16 8.36 1.64 12.01
N TYR A 17 8.77 2.37 10.96
CA TYR A 17 8.07 2.42 9.68
C TYR A 17 8.74 1.60 8.56
N THR A 18 9.88 0.97 8.82
CA THR A 18 10.55 0.13 7.82
C THR A 18 9.97 -1.29 7.86
N GLU A 19 9.30 -1.68 6.79
CA GLU A 19 8.80 -3.04 6.56
C GLU A 19 9.71 -3.72 5.52
N ALA A 20 10.07 -4.98 5.77
CA ALA A 20 10.82 -5.75 4.79
C ALA A 20 9.95 -6.06 3.55
N TYR A 21 10.55 -5.89 2.38
CA TYR A 21 9.91 -6.14 1.08
C TYR A 21 10.79 -7.02 0.21
N ARG A 22 10.17 -7.62 -0.81
CA ARG A 22 10.88 -8.36 -1.84
C ARG A 22 11.54 -7.37 -2.80
N ASN A 23 12.85 -7.52 -2.98
CA ASN A 23 13.57 -6.76 -3.98
C ASN A 23 13.05 -7.12 -5.37
N VAL A 24 12.71 -6.10 -6.15
CA VAL A 24 12.35 -6.22 -7.56
C VAL A 24 13.25 -5.30 -8.37
N PRO A 25 13.65 -5.68 -9.60
CA PRO A 25 14.34 -4.78 -10.52
C PRO A 25 13.52 -3.50 -10.75
N MET A 26 14.19 -2.35 -10.83
CA MET A 26 13.57 -1.05 -11.07
C MET A 26 14.41 -0.24 -12.06
N PRO A 27 13.80 0.61 -12.91
CA PRO A 27 14.54 1.52 -13.75
C PRO A 27 15.35 2.53 -12.94
N ALA A 28 16.40 3.09 -13.57
CA ALA A 28 17.21 4.12 -12.94
C ALA A 28 16.37 5.35 -12.56
N GLY A 29 16.67 5.93 -11.40
CA GLY A 29 15.96 7.10 -10.89
C GLY A 29 14.70 6.81 -10.08
N PHE A 30 14.26 5.56 -10.00
CA PHE A 30 13.25 5.14 -9.02
C PHE A 30 13.90 4.59 -7.76
N ARG A 31 13.17 4.68 -6.64
CA ARG A 31 13.58 4.12 -5.35
C ARG A 31 12.38 3.64 -4.55
N VAL A 32 12.65 2.94 -3.45
CA VAL A 32 11.65 2.61 -2.44
C VAL A 32 11.73 3.63 -1.31
N GLU A 33 10.59 4.21 -0.95
CA GLU A 33 10.43 5.10 0.20
C GLU A 33 9.57 4.44 1.28
N ALA A 34 9.93 4.64 2.54
CA ALA A 34 9.11 4.21 3.67
C ALA A 34 8.00 5.25 3.92
N THR A 35 6.76 4.78 4.06
CA THR A 35 5.60 5.65 4.31
C THR A 35 4.72 5.03 5.41
N PRO A 36 3.73 5.76 5.96
CA PRO A 36 2.70 5.17 6.82
C PRO A 36 1.86 4.08 6.14
N GLU A 37 1.75 4.11 4.81
CA GLU A 37 1.14 3.03 4.01
C GLU A 37 2.18 1.92 3.69
N GLY A 38 3.34 1.95 4.33
CA GLY A 38 4.56 1.13 4.19
C GLY A 38 5.35 1.40 2.89
N PRO A 39 6.21 0.47 2.43
CA PRO A 39 7.13 0.74 1.34
C PRO A 39 6.40 1.05 0.03
N VAL A 40 6.78 2.15 -0.61
CA VAL A 40 6.22 2.60 -1.89
C VAL A 40 7.33 2.82 -2.89
N PHE A 41 7.04 2.68 -4.19
CA PHE A 41 7.93 3.22 -5.20
C PHE A 41 7.78 4.73 -5.25
N ALA A 42 8.91 5.41 -5.46
CA ALA A 42 9.00 6.86 -5.55
C ALA A 42 9.98 7.27 -6.66
N ASN A 43 9.80 8.48 -7.18
CA ASN A 43 10.72 9.06 -8.15
C ASN A 43 12.05 9.52 -7.51
N THR A 44 12.94 10.14 -8.29
CA THR A 44 14.23 10.68 -7.84
C THR A 44 14.11 11.74 -6.74
N ASN A 45 12.93 12.35 -6.56
CA ASN A 45 12.67 13.34 -5.54
C ASN A 45 11.97 12.75 -4.30
N GLY A 46 11.60 11.46 -4.30
CA GLY A 46 10.94 10.79 -3.18
C GLY A 46 9.43 10.92 -3.16
N MET A 47 8.85 11.44 -4.25
CA MET A 47 7.41 11.53 -4.38
C MET A 47 6.85 10.16 -4.71
N THR A 48 5.85 9.73 -3.93
CA THR A 48 5.18 8.44 -4.09
C THR A 48 4.53 8.30 -5.46
N LEU A 49 4.65 7.10 -6.04
CA LEU A 49 4.00 6.74 -7.28
C LEU A 49 2.66 6.07 -7.01
N TYR A 50 1.66 6.41 -7.84
CA TYR A 50 0.30 5.91 -7.73
C TYR A 50 -0.19 5.33 -9.04
N LYS A 51 -0.98 4.25 -8.91
CA LYS A 51 -1.83 3.74 -9.97
C LYS A 51 -3.30 4.04 -9.71
N TRP A 52 -4.13 4.02 -10.75
CA TRP A 52 -5.57 4.18 -10.63
C TRP A 52 -6.33 3.02 -11.28
N PRO A 53 -6.33 1.83 -10.65
CA PRO A 53 -6.91 0.63 -11.26
C PRO A 53 -8.41 0.78 -11.49
N GLN A 54 -8.85 0.30 -12.64
CA GLN A 54 -10.26 0.30 -13.00
C GLN A 54 -11.10 -0.46 -11.98
N HIS A 55 -12.22 0.13 -11.59
CA HIS A 55 -13.21 -0.43 -10.69
C HIS A 55 -14.59 -0.35 -11.33
N LYS A 56 -15.30 -1.49 -11.31
CA LYS A 56 -16.66 -1.60 -11.81
C LYS A 56 -17.63 -1.03 -10.77
N LEU A 57 -18.46 -0.09 -11.21
CA LEU A 57 -19.55 0.49 -10.44
C LEU A 57 -20.89 -0.07 -10.91
N ARG A 58 -21.99 0.20 -10.19
CA ARG A 58 -23.34 -0.06 -10.71
C ARG A 58 -23.56 0.59 -12.08
N ASN A 59 -23.09 1.83 -12.24
CA ASN A 59 -23.25 2.62 -13.45
C ASN A 59 -21.90 2.82 -14.16
N GLY A 60 -21.37 1.77 -14.76
CA GLY A 60 -20.16 1.84 -15.58
C GLY A 60 -18.85 1.57 -14.82
N TYR A 61 -17.78 2.24 -15.21
CA TYR A 61 -16.43 2.03 -14.68
C TYR A 61 -15.80 3.35 -14.28
N SER A 62 -15.04 3.32 -13.20
CA SER A 62 -14.14 4.41 -12.79
C SER A 62 -12.72 3.88 -12.76
N GLY A 63 -11.70 4.74 -12.83
CA GLY A 63 -10.31 4.29 -12.94
C GLY A 63 -9.86 4.02 -14.37
N GLU A 64 -8.61 3.62 -14.49
CA GLU A 64 -7.90 3.37 -15.75
C GLU A 64 -7.74 1.86 -15.96
N SER A 65 -8.09 1.40 -17.16
CA SER A 65 -7.77 0.04 -17.59
C SER A 65 -6.27 -0.10 -17.83
N PRO A 66 -5.72 -1.32 -17.76
CA PRO A 66 -4.32 -1.59 -18.07
C PRO A 66 -3.89 -0.96 -19.39
N SER A 67 -2.72 -0.34 -19.40
CA SER A 67 -2.07 0.30 -20.54
C SER A 67 -2.85 1.44 -21.21
N ASN A 68 -3.89 1.98 -20.58
CA ASN A 68 -4.73 3.03 -21.16
C ASN A 68 -4.87 4.23 -20.20
N PRO A 69 -3.89 5.16 -20.20
CA PRO A 69 -3.96 6.40 -19.42
C PRO A 69 -5.17 7.25 -19.83
N ALA A 70 -5.97 7.68 -18.85
CA ALA A 70 -7.15 8.54 -19.02
C ALA A 70 -6.97 9.93 -18.37
N CYS A 71 -5.87 10.15 -17.64
CA CYS A 71 -5.57 11.42 -16.98
C CYS A 71 -4.87 12.41 -17.93
N TYR A 72 -5.61 13.44 -18.35
CA TYR A 72 -5.16 14.54 -19.21
C TYR A 72 -5.64 15.90 -18.66
N ASP A 73 -5.34 16.98 -19.37
CA ASP A 73 -5.63 18.37 -18.98
C ASP A 73 -7.12 18.75 -19.07
N ASP A 74 -7.97 17.84 -19.59
CA ASP A 74 -9.42 18.07 -19.72
C ASP A 74 -10.06 18.36 -18.36
N VAL A 75 -10.67 19.54 -18.22
CA VAL A 75 -11.39 19.94 -17.01
C VAL A 75 -12.82 19.40 -17.07
N LEU A 76 -13.16 18.50 -16.14
CA LEU A 76 -14.53 18.01 -15.96
C LEU A 76 -15.44 19.15 -15.49
N THR A 77 -16.41 19.54 -16.32
CA THR A 77 -17.37 20.63 -16.02
C THR A 77 -18.77 20.12 -15.66
N VAL A 78 -19.05 18.84 -15.92
CA VAL A 78 -20.32 18.19 -15.60
C VAL A 78 -20.11 16.85 -14.89
N THR A 79 -21.12 16.37 -14.17
CA THR A 79 -21.12 15.04 -13.56
C THR A 79 -21.00 13.94 -14.62
N ALA A 80 -20.20 12.91 -14.33
CA ALA A 80 -20.03 11.75 -15.20
C ALA A 80 -21.17 10.72 -15.10
N GLY A 81 -22.05 10.84 -14.11
CA GLY A 81 -23.20 9.93 -13.94
C GLY A 81 -22.89 8.56 -13.36
N LEU A 82 -21.64 8.34 -12.90
CA LEU A 82 -21.16 7.01 -12.48
C LEU A 82 -21.60 6.63 -11.05
N MET A 83 -22.02 7.60 -10.22
CA MET A 83 -22.47 7.37 -8.84
C MET A 83 -23.94 7.73 -8.69
N SER A 84 -24.76 6.79 -8.20
CA SER A 84 -26.15 7.06 -7.82
C SER A 84 -26.21 7.95 -6.56
N PRO A 85 -27.15 8.90 -6.46
CA PRO A 85 -28.25 9.21 -7.37
C PRO A 85 -27.94 10.30 -8.43
N TYR A 86 -26.66 10.59 -8.71
CA TYR A 86 -26.27 11.73 -9.55
C TYR A 86 -26.22 11.33 -11.03
N PRO A 87 -27.17 11.77 -11.88
CA PRO A 87 -27.12 11.51 -13.32
C PRO A 87 -25.98 12.29 -13.99
N PRO A 88 -25.58 11.92 -15.22
CA PRO A 88 -24.60 12.69 -15.98
C PRO A 88 -25.15 14.06 -16.42
N GLY A 89 -24.27 15.02 -16.68
CA GLY A 89 -24.64 16.31 -17.29
C GLY A 89 -25.03 17.43 -16.32
N ILE A 90 -24.97 17.20 -15.00
CA ILE A 90 -25.18 18.27 -14.01
C ILE A 90 -23.92 19.13 -13.96
N LYS A 91 -24.06 20.45 -14.16
CA LYS A 91 -22.94 21.39 -14.04
C LYS A 91 -22.31 21.32 -12.65
N LEU A 92 -21.00 21.17 -12.61
CA LEU A 92 -20.24 21.17 -11.36
C LEU A 92 -20.07 22.60 -10.84
N PRO A 93 -19.99 22.79 -9.51
CA PRO A 93 -19.75 24.11 -8.93
C PRO A 93 -18.33 24.61 -9.21
N GLU A 94 -18.14 25.94 -9.13
CA GLU A 94 -16.83 26.62 -9.19
C GLU A 94 -16.01 26.29 -10.43
N LEU A 95 -16.64 26.31 -11.61
CA LEU A 95 -16.04 25.90 -12.89
C LEU A 95 -14.70 26.59 -13.19
N ASP A 96 -14.55 27.85 -12.79
CA ASP A 96 -13.36 28.67 -12.93
C ASP A 96 -12.17 28.20 -12.07
N LYS A 97 -12.43 27.44 -11.00
CA LYS A 97 -11.40 26.94 -10.06
C LYS A 97 -11.10 25.46 -10.25
N ARG A 98 -11.79 24.79 -11.18
CA ARG A 98 -11.61 23.35 -11.39
C ARG A 98 -10.28 23.08 -12.08
N LYS A 99 -9.56 22.12 -11.51
CA LYS A 99 -8.29 21.61 -12.03
C LYS A 99 -8.53 20.44 -12.99
N GLY A 100 -7.69 20.33 -14.01
CA GLY A 100 -7.59 19.14 -14.86
C GLY A 100 -7.05 17.94 -14.08
N CYS A 101 -7.02 16.76 -14.69
CA CYS A 101 -6.51 15.59 -13.99
C CYS A 101 -5.00 15.70 -13.71
N THR A 102 -4.24 16.14 -14.72
CA THR A 102 -2.78 16.35 -14.68
C THR A 102 -2.34 17.45 -13.71
N ASP A 103 -3.18 18.45 -13.47
CA ASP A 103 -3.01 19.47 -12.42
C ASP A 103 -3.07 18.90 -10.99
N LEU A 104 -3.60 17.68 -10.84
CA LEU A 104 -3.73 16.97 -9.56
C LEU A 104 -2.81 15.74 -9.48
N TRP A 105 -2.56 15.12 -10.64
CA TRP A 105 -1.88 13.86 -10.83
C TRP A 105 -0.87 13.97 -11.95
N HIS A 106 0.35 14.36 -11.63
CA HIS A 106 1.38 14.53 -12.65
C HIS A 106 1.81 13.16 -13.19
N PRO A 107 1.70 12.92 -14.51
CA PRO A 107 2.19 11.68 -15.12
C PRO A 107 3.69 11.49 -14.90
N VAL A 108 4.11 10.25 -14.64
CA VAL A 108 5.53 9.90 -14.56
C VAL A 108 6.02 9.58 -15.97
N PHE A 109 6.51 10.60 -16.68
CA PHE A 109 6.97 10.42 -18.05
C PHE A 109 8.23 9.54 -18.13
N ALA A 110 8.32 8.75 -19.19
CA ALA A 110 9.49 7.97 -19.56
C ALA A 110 10.30 8.71 -20.64
N ALA A 111 11.62 8.54 -20.63
CA ALA A 111 12.48 9.04 -21.69
C ALA A 111 12.24 8.25 -22.99
N ALA A 112 12.56 8.85 -24.14
CA ALA A 112 12.38 8.19 -25.44
C ALA A 112 13.27 6.95 -25.62
N ASP A 113 14.40 6.90 -24.92
CA ASP A 113 15.36 5.80 -24.89
C ASP A 113 15.24 4.93 -23.63
N ALA A 114 14.18 5.10 -22.83
CA ALA A 114 13.95 4.29 -21.66
C ALA A 114 13.65 2.83 -22.04
N GLU A 115 14.24 1.90 -21.30
CA GLU A 115 14.04 0.46 -21.47
C GLU A 115 13.20 -0.11 -20.31
N GLU A 116 12.27 -1.01 -20.62
CA GLU A 116 11.44 -1.69 -19.63
C GLU A 116 12.28 -2.59 -18.71
N VAL A 117 11.91 -2.67 -17.43
CA VAL A 117 12.66 -3.42 -16.40
C VAL A 117 11.72 -4.25 -15.55
N GLY A 118 11.67 -5.56 -15.80
CA GLY A 118 10.78 -6.46 -15.06
C GLY A 118 9.31 -6.08 -15.24
N GLU A 119 8.63 -5.77 -14.14
CA GLU A 119 7.21 -5.34 -14.14
C GLU A 119 7.02 -3.85 -14.49
N TRP A 120 8.12 -3.10 -14.69
CA TRP A 120 8.08 -1.71 -15.11
C TRP A 120 8.06 -1.61 -16.63
N THR A 121 6.92 -1.20 -17.16
CA THR A 121 6.67 -1.08 -18.59
C THR A 121 6.50 0.38 -19.01
N ILE A 122 6.47 0.64 -20.31
CA ILE A 122 6.24 1.97 -20.87
C ILE A 122 4.95 1.95 -21.69
N VAL A 123 4.08 2.93 -21.45
CA VAL A 123 2.83 3.11 -22.19
C VAL A 123 2.90 4.40 -23.01
N GLU A 124 2.45 4.32 -24.27
CA GLU A 124 2.28 5.49 -25.12
C GLU A 124 0.92 6.14 -24.82
N ARG A 125 0.94 7.42 -24.47
CA ARG A 125 -0.25 8.22 -24.23
C ARG A 125 -0.83 8.72 -25.56
N ARG A 126 -2.11 9.11 -25.57
CA ARG A 126 -2.76 9.63 -26.79
C ARG A 126 -2.18 10.97 -27.29
N ASP A 127 -1.43 11.67 -26.44
CA ASP A 127 -0.71 12.90 -26.75
C ASP A 127 0.70 12.63 -27.32
N GLY A 128 1.09 11.36 -27.48
CA GLY A 128 2.39 10.92 -27.99
C GLY A 128 3.50 10.87 -26.94
N ALA A 129 3.23 11.25 -25.68
CA ALA A 129 4.21 11.13 -24.61
C ALA A 129 4.31 9.69 -24.09
N LEU A 130 5.51 9.27 -23.72
CA LEU A 130 5.74 7.98 -23.07
C LEU A 130 5.61 8.14 -21.55
N GLN A 131 4.93 7.20 -20.90
CA GLN A 131 4.71 7.21 -19.46
C GLN A 131 5.10 5.85 -18.85
N TRP A 132 5.75 5.89 -17.70
CA TRP A 132 6.04 4.70 -16.93
C TRP A 132 4.76 4.05 -16.39
N ALA A 133 4.71 2.73 -16.46
CA ALA A 133 3.70 1.89 -15.88
C ALA A 133 4.35 0.83 -14.98
N TYR A 134 3.61 0.34 -13.99
CA TYR A 134 4.02 -0.81 -13.18
C TYR A 134 2.84 -1.77 -13.07
N GLU A 135 3.07 -3.05 -13.36
CA GLU A 135 2.01 -4.05 -13.54
C GLU A 135 0.94 -3.54 -14.53
N GLU A 136 1.40 -3.05 -15.69
CA GLU A 136 0.57 -2.49 -16.78
C GLU A 136 -0.24 -1.24 -16.41
N GLN A 137 -0.10 -0.69 -15.20
CA GLN A 137 -0.87 0.46 -14.74
C GLN A 137 -0.05 1.76 -14.83
N PRO A 138 -0.55 2.81 -15.52
CA PRO A 138 0.16 4.07 -15.65
C PRO A 138 0.42 4.74 -14.30
N LEU A 139 1.61 5.30 -14.12
CA LEU A 139 2.07 5.87 -12.86
C LEU A 139 2.00 7.39 -12.81
N TYR A 140 1.66 7.91 -11.64
CA TYR A 140 1.50 9.33 -11.37
C TYR A 140 2.07 9.69 -10.01
N THR A 141 2.50 10.94 -9.85
CA THR A 141 2.71 11.57 -8.52
C THR A 141 1.51 12.44 -8.17
N SER A 142 1.27 12.69 -6.88
CA SER A 142 0.16 13.55 -6.44
C SER A 142 0.62 14.95 -6.07
N ILE A 143 -0.19 15.97 -6.37
CA ILE A 143 0.04 17.33 -5.81
C ILE A 143 -0.12 17.42 -4.30
N LYS A 144 -0.70 16.38 -3.68
CA LYS A 144 -0.93 16.33 -2.24
C LYS A 144 0.31 15.88 -1.48
N ASP A 145 1.28 15.28 -2.17
CA ASP A 145 2.53 14.86 -1.58
C ASP A 145 3.51 16.02 -1.68
N SER A 146 3.97 16.48 -0.52
CA SER A 146 4.76 17.70 -0.36
C SER A 146 6.22 17.44 -0.02
N GLN A 147 6.51 16.26 0.52
CA GLN A 147 7.84 15.83 0.94
C GLN A 147 8.05 14.33 0.71
N PRO A 148 9.31 13.86 0.65
CA PRO A 148 9.61 12.43 0.55
C PRO A 148 8.90 11.62 1.64
N GLY A 149 8.35 10.47 1.27
CA GLY A 149 7.61 9.60 2.18
C GLY A 149 6.13 9.95 2.37
N ASP A 150 5.65 11.07 1.79
CA ASP A 150 4.22 11.37 1.75
C ASP A 150 3.50 10.39 0.82
N ALA A 151 2.40 9.82 1.32
CA ALA A 151 1.53 8.93 0.56
C ALA A 151 0.05 9.42 0.56
N VAL A 152 -0.18 10.74 0.62
CA VAL A 152 -1.47 11.37 0.90
C VAL A 152 -2.38 11.44 -0.33
N GLY A 153 -1.83 11.30 -1.54
CA GLY A 153 -2.60 11.29 -2.78
C GLY A 153 -3.67 10.20 -2.86
N GLY A 154 -3.43 9.04 -2.23
CA GLY A 154 -4.21 7.82 -2.42
C GLY A 154 -4.32 6.97 -1.15
N THR A 155 -4.75 5.72 -1.29
CA THR A 155 -4.89 4.80 -0.16
C THR A 155 -4.87 3.34 -0.61
N ARG A 156 -4.36 2.44 0.25
CA ARG A 156 -4.47 0.98 0.07
C ARG A 156 -5.71 0.40 0.75
N ARG A 157 -6.56 1.23 1.36
CA ARG A 157 -7.78 0.77 2.02
C ARG A 157 -8.81 0.32 0.99
N SER A 158 -9.42 -0.83 1.27
CA SER A 158 -10.54 -1.34 0.49
C SER A 158 -11.84 -0.70 0.98
N PHE A 159 -12.68 -0.29 0.04
CA PHE A 159 -14.03 0.21 0.30
C PHE A 159 -15.01 -0.62 -0.51
N GLY A 160 -16.08 -1.09 0.13
CA GLY A 160 -17.15 -1.83 -0.55
C GLY A 160 -18.16 -0.93 -1.26
N GLY A 161 -19.12 -1.56 -1.92
CA GLY A 161 -20.26 -0.89 -2.56
C GLY A 161 -19.88 -0.07 -3.80
N ASP A 162 -20.56 1.04 -4.04
CA ASP A 162 -20.33 1.93 -5.20
C ASP A 162 -19.25 2.98 -4.96
N SER A 163 -18.22 2.61 -4.19
CA SER A 163 -17.07 3.51 -4.01
C SER A 163 -16.33 3.65 -5.34
N PRO A 164 -16.06 4.88 -5.84
CA PRO A 164 -15.30 5.03 -7.06
C PRO A 164 -13.88 4.50 -6.89
N ALA A 165 -13.25 4.12 -8.01
CA ALA A 165 -11.85 3.71 -8.09
C ALA A 165 -10.98 4.71 -7.32
N LYS A 166 -10.13 4.18 -6.44
CA LYS A 166 -9.18 4.96 -5.66
C LYS A 166 -7.81 4.90 -6.29
N ARG A 167 -7.07 5.98 -6.15
CA ARG A 167 -5.64 5.99 -6.46
C ARG A 167 -4.92 5.22 -5.35
N VAL A 168 -4.05 4.30 -5.74
CA VAL A 168 -3.38 3.37 -4.83
C VAL A 168 -1.88 3.60 -4.95
N PRO A 169 -1.16 3.88 -3.85
CA PRO A 169 0.29 3.95 -3.91
C PRO A 169 0.84 2.59 -4.34
N VAL A 170 1.76 2.58 -5.30
CA VAL A 170 2.45 1.36 -5.74
C VAL A 170 3.68 1.12 -4.88
N GLY A 171 4.07 -0.12 -4.70
CA GLY A 171 5.23 -0.48 -3.89
C GLY A 171 5.67 -1.90 -4.16
N PRO A 172 6.87 -2.27 -3.67
CA PRO A 172 7.36 -3.63 -3.83
C PRO A 172 6.47 -4.62 -3.08
N PRO A 173 6.41 -5.89 -3.53
CA PRO A 173 5.69 -6.93 -2.81
C PRO A 173 6.23 -7.10 -1.38
N SER A 174 5.34 -7.37 -0.43
CA SER A 174 5.70 -7.64 0.97
C SER A 174 6.56 -8.91 1.11
N LEU A 175 7.42 -8.96 2.15
CA LEU A 175 8.26 -10.12 2.48
C LEU A 175 7.70 -10.92 3.68
N HIS A 176 6.38 -11.07 3.79
CA HIS A 176 5.79 -11.98 4.79
C HIS A 176 5.73 -13.42 4.26
N PRO A 177 5.79 -14.44 5.13
CA PRO A 177 5.56 -15.83 4.74
C PRO A 177 4.15 -16.04 4.16
N PRO A 178 3.93 -17.16 3.42
CA PRO A 178 2.60 -17.62 3.06
C PRO A 178 1.71 -17.79 4.29
N GLY A 179 0.41 -17.53 4.15
CA GLY A 179 -0.56 -17.58 5.25
C GLY A 179 -0.72 -16.26 6.01
N PHE A 180 0.02 -15.21 5.62
CA PHE A 180 -0.13 -13.86 6.13
C PHE A 180 -0.60 -12.89 5.03
N SER A 181 -1.17 -11.77 5.46
CA SER A 181 -1.52 -10.63 4.63
C SER A 181 -1.28 -9.33 5.41
N ILE A 182 -1.12 -8.22 4.69
CA ILE A 182 -1.10 -6.90 5.34
C ILE A 182 -2.40 -6.17 5.03
N ARG A 183 -3.04 -5.65 6.08
CA ARG A 183 -4.29 -4.90 6.00
C ARG A 183 -4.06 -3.44 6.35
N SER A 184 -4.57 -2.54 5.52
CA SER A 184 -4.55 -1.10 5.79
C SER A 184 -5.82 -0.72 6.55
N THR A 185 -5.66 -0.17 7.75
CA THR A 185 -6.75 0.23 8.65
C THR A 185 -6.68 1.73 8.94
N PHE A 186 -7.65 2.26 9.68
CA PHE A 186 -7.63 3.64 10.17
C PHE A 186 -6.45 3.94 11.09
N ASN A 187 -5.98 2.94 11.83
CA ASN A 187 -4.89 3.07 12.82
C ASN A 187 -3.51 2.72 12.24
N GLY A 188 -3.43 2.47 10.92
CA GLY A 188 -2.21 2.07 10.24
C GLY A 188 -2.30 0.67 9.63
N ARG A 189 -1.14 0.12 9.28
CA ARG A 189 -1.04 -1.22 8.69
C ARG A 189 -0.96 -2.28 9.77
N MET A 190 -1.67 -3.38 9.53
CA MET A 190 -1.78 -4.49 10.46
C MET A 190 -1.43 -5.79 9.74
N LEU A 191 -0.62 -6.62 10.39
CA LEU A 191 -0.42 -8.00 9.97
C LEU A 191 -1.69 -8.81 10.30
N ALA A 192 -2.18 -9.54 9.31
CA ALA A 192 -3.31 -10.45 9.46
C ALA A 192 -2.94 -11.82 8.90
N THR A 193 -3.70 -12.84 9.27
CA THR A 193 -3.63 -14.14 8.58
C THR A 193 -4.30 -14.04 7.20
N ASP A 194 -4.08 -15.04 6.35
CA ASP A 194 -4.80 -15.20 5.08
C ASP A 194 -6.32 -15.38 5.27
N ARG A 195 -6.74 -15.83 6.46
CA ARG A 195 -8.14 -15.89 6.91
C ARG A 195 -8.65 -14.59 7.53
N SER A 196 -7.94 -13.48 7.34
CA SER A 196 -8.35 -12.15 7.80
C SER A 196 -8.34 -11.93 9.32
N ALA A 197 -7.81 -12.86 10.12
CA ALA A 197 -7.69 -12.68 11.56
C ALA A 197 -6.53 -11.74 11.89
N SER A 198 -6.73 -10.83 12.84
CA SER A 198 -5.68 -9.93 13.32
C SER A 198 -4.58 -10.72 14.03
N VAL A 199 -3.33 -10.33 13.83
CA VAL A 199 -2.17 -10.96 14.45
C VAL A 199 -1.65 -10.09 15.58
N TYR A 200 -1.42 -10.72 16.74
CA TYR A 200 -0.99 -10.08 17.98
C TYR A 200 0.33 -10.68 18.46
N SER A 201 1.01 -9.93 19.31
CA SER A 201 2.18 -10.36 20.07
C SER A 201 2.04 -9.91 21.53
N PHE A 202 2.63 -10.66 22.46
CA PHE A 202 2.69 -10.26 23.86
C PHE A 202 4.07 -9.70 24.20
N ASP A 203 4.12 -8.53 24.85
CA ASP A 203 5.38 -7.85 25.18
C ASP A 203 6.27 -8.67 26.12
N GLY A 204 5.69 -9.51 26.97
CA GLY A 204 6.44 -10.40 27.86
C GLY A 204 7.07 -11.61 27.16
N ASP A 205 6.70 -11.92 25.92
CA ASP A 205 7.27 -13.03 25.18
C ASP A 205 8.64 -12.67 24.59
N THR A 206 9.46 -13.68 24.31
CA THR A 206 10.71 -13.52 23.57
C THR A 206 10.71 -14.45 22.36
N ALA A 207 11.73 -14.32 21.50
CA ALA A 207 11.85 -15.13 20.30
C ALA A 207 11.85 -16.64 20.59
N THR A 208 12.15 -17.03 21.83
CA THR A 208 12.28 -18.43 22.26
C THR A 208 11.45 -18.76 23.50
N SER A 209 10.56 -17.87 23.96
CA SER A 209 9.74 -18.11 25.16
C SER A 209 8.37 -17.43 25.09
N THR A 210 7.36 -18.11 25.64
CA THR A 210 5.97 -17.64 25.70
C THR A 210 5.48 -17.63 27.15
N ALA A 211 4.78 -16.58 27.57
CA ALA A 211 4.04 -16.53 28.83
C ALA A 211 2.63 -17.13 28.72
N CYS A 212 2.10 -17.23 27.50
CA CYS A 212 0.76 -17.77 27.27
C CYS A 212 0.78 -19.29 27.28
N GLU A 213 0.44 -19.91 28.41
CA GLU A 213 0.29 -21.36 28.56
C GLU A 213 -1.04 -21.72 29.24
N GLY A 214 -1.47 -22.98 29.12
CA GLY A 214 -2.69 -23.47 29.77
C GLY A 214 -3.94 -22.68 29.39
N ALA A 215 -4.63 -22.11 30.38
CA ALA A 215 -5.90 -21.39 30.21
C ALA A 215 -5.80 -20.15 29.29
N CYS A 216 -4.61 -19.57 29.11
CA CYS A 216 -4.40 -18.46 28.18
C CYS A 216 -4.75 -18.86 26.73
N LEU A 217 -4.49 -20.12 26.37
CA LEU A 217 -4.71 -20.66 25.01
C LEU A 217 -6.18 -20.77 24.62
N THR A 218 -7.11 -20.60 25.57
CA THR A 218 -8.54 -20.51 25.29
C THR A 218 -8.91 -19.21 24.57
N ASN A 219 -8.13 -18.14 24.78
CA ASN A 219 -8.39 -16.82 24.20
C ASN A 219 -7.36 -16.44 23.14
N TRP A 220 -6.11 -16.86 23.32
CA TRP A 220 -4.99 -16.52 22.47
C TRP A 220 -4.46 -17.76 21.76
N GLU A 221 -4.85 -17.91 20.50
CA GLU A 221 -4.46 -19.05 19.68
C GLU A 221 -3.09 -18.80 19.05
N PRO A 222 -2.09 -19.67 19.25
CA PRO A 222 -0.78 -19.52 18.62
C PRO A 222 -0.88 -19.62 17.09
N VAL A 223 -0.22 -18.72 16.36
CA VAL A 223 -0.11 -18.83 14.90
C VAL A 223 0.93 -19.89 14.56
N VAL A 224 0.46 -21.12 14.37
CA VAL A 224 1.30 -22.29 14.09
C VAL A 224 1.99 -22.15 12.73
N ALA A 225 3.29 -22.42 12.70
CA ALA A 225 4.06 -22.47 11.48
C ALA A 225 3.99 -23.88 10.86
N PRO A 226 3.72 -23.98 9.54
CA PRO A 226 3.67 -25.28 8.86
C PRO A 226 5.01 -26.03 8.93
N SER A 227 5.00 -27.35 8.73
CA SER A 227 6.22 -28.18 8.78
C SER A 227 7.28 -27.79 7.73
N LEU A 228 6.86 -27.18 6.61
CA LEU A 228 7.74 -26.68 5.56
C LEU A 228 8.12 -25.19 5.73
N ALA A 229 7.69 -24.54 6.82
CA ALA A 229 8.04 -23.16 7.10
C ALA A 229 9.56 -22.96 7.15
N ARG A 230 10.00 -21.82 6.63
CA ARG A 230 11.41 -21.37 6.65
C ARG A 230 11.48 -19.97 7.23
N GLU A 231 12.56 -19.71 7.94
CA GLU A 231 12.89 -18.37 8.43
C GLU A 231 13.26 -17.46 7.26
N GLN A 232 12.86 -16.19 7.33
CA GLN A 232 13.16 -15.18 6.31
C GLN A 232 13.09 -13.77 6.88
N GLY A 233 14.09 -12.93 6.61
CA GLY A 233 14.09 -11.55 7.10
C GLY A 233 13.89 -11.48 8.62
N GLU A 234 12.82 -10.81 9.06
CA GLU A 234 12.46 -10.66 10.47
C GLU A 234 11.58 -11.80 11.04
N TRP A 235 11.37 -12.87 10.25
CA TRP A 235 10.54 -14.01 10.59
C TRP A 235 11.40 -15.21 10.98
N SER A 236 11.13 -15.77 12.16
CA SER A 236 11.80 -16.96 12.69
C SER A 236 10.79 -17.97 13.22
N LEU A 237 11.29 -19.12 13.68
CA LEU A 237 10.47 -20.22 14.21
C LEU A 237 10.81 -20.49 15.66
N PHE A 238 9.77 -20.68 16.48
CA PHE A 238 9.88 -21.11 17.87
C PHE A 238 9.24 -22.49 18.03
N GLU A 239 9.97 -23.47 18.58
CA GLU A 239 9.38 -24.76 18.94
C GLU A 239 8.68 -24.64 20.29
N ARG A 240 7.35 -24.60 20.23
CA ARG A 240 6.47 -24.40 21.39
C ARG A 240 6.29 -25.68 22.20
N SER A 241 6.24 -26.82 21.53
CA SER A 241 6.21 -28.16 22.11
C SER A 241 6.69 -29.16 21.05
N PRO A 242 7.01 -30.43 21.40
CA PRO A 242 7.57 -31.38 20.45
C PRO A 242 6.73 -31.50 19.16
N GLY A 243 7.30 -31.05 18.04
CA GLY A 243 6.65 -31.07 16.73
C GLY A 243 5.67 -29.92 16.44
N VAL A 244 5.46 -28.99 17.38
CA VAL A 244 4.63 -27.79 17.19
C VAL A 244 5.51 -26.56 17.13
N ARG A 245 5.62 -25.96 15.94
CA ARG A 245 6.33 -24.69 15.73
C ARG A 245 5.36 -23.54 15.60
N GLN A 246 5.71 -22.40 16.18
CA GLN A 246 4.96 -21.15 16.13
C GLN A 246 5.76 -20.12 15.33
N TRP A 247 5.07 -19.28 14.56
CA TRP A 247 5.70 -18.15 13.88
C TRP A 247 6.12 -17.10 14.90
N VAL A 248 7.34 -16.58 14.71
CA VAL A 248 7.89 -15.45 15.45
C VAL A 248 8.19 -14.34 14.45
N PHE A 249 7.75 -13.13 14.75
CA PHE A 249 8.05 -11.95 13.94
C PHE A 249 8.64 -10.87 14.84
N ARG A 250 9.76 -10.27 14.41
CA ARG A 250 10.50 -9.26 15.20
C ARG A 250 10.80 -9.72 16.63
N GLY A 251 11.12 -11.00 16.77
CA GLY A 251 11.45 -11.63 18.05
C GLY A 251 10.26 -11.85 18.99
N LYS A 252 9.01 -11.79 18.49
CA LYS A 252 7.81 -12.08 19.27
C LYS A 252 6.99 -13.22 18.66
N PRO A 253 6.60 -14.25 19.44
CA PRO A 253 5.64 -15.27 19.02
C PRO A 253 4.29 -14.63 18.68
N LEU A 254 3.65 -15.15 17.63
CA LEU A 254 2.43 -14.58 17.08
C LEU A 254 1.18 -15.32 17.54
N TYR A 255 0.10 -14.59 17.80
CA TYR A 255 -1.19 -15.12 18.22
C TYR A 255 -2.35 -14.51 17.41
N THR A 256 -3.45 -15.23 17.32
CA THR A 256 -4.78 -14.69 16.97
C THR A 256 -5.66 -14.67 18.21
N TYR A 257 -6.65 -13.79 18.24
CA TYR A 257 -7.62 -13.72 19.33
C TYR A 257 -8.89 -14.51 18.99
N ALA A 258 -9.35 -15.37 19.88
CA ALA A 258 -10.45 -16.30 19.62
C ALA A 258 -11.77 -15.61 19.22
N LEU A 259 -12.00 -14.37 19.69
CA LEU A 259 -13.23 -13.62 19.37
C LEU A 259 -13.10 -12.72 18.13
N ASP A 260 -11.94 -12.68 17.46
CA ASP A 260 -11.76 -11.91 16.22
C ASP A 260 -12.32 -12.65 14.99
N ALA A 261 -12.76 -13.90 15.13
CA ALA A 261 -13.36 -14.67 14.05
C ALA A 261 -14.74 -14.09 13.67
N GLY A 262 -14.78 -13.35 12.55
CA GLY A 262 -15.98 -12.79 11.92
C GLY A 262 -15.91 -12.84 10.41
#